data_AF-A0A3P9AWA9-F1
#
_entry.id   AF-A0A3P9AWA9-F1
#
_cell.length_a   1.000
_cell.length_b   1.000
_cell.length_c   1.000
_cell.angle_alpha   90.00
_cell.angle_beta   90.00
_cell.angle_gamma   90.00
#
_symmetry.space_group_name_H-M   'P 1'
#
loop_
_entity.id
_entity.type
_entity.pdbx_description
1 polymer ?
#
loop_
_entity_poly.entity_id
_entity_poly.type
_entity_poly.pdbx_seq_one_letter_code
_entity_poly.pdbx_strand_id
1 'polypeptide(L)'
;MAVMNTPRCSLPDQEESSNQEKINMRRRRRWAVSMWTRRNINWRLQSYPSSSHLSRETIRSLIFYALRVWAEPTPLEFHEVGSPDAADLRVDFFHGYHGDDYPFDGAGGAVGHAFFPSDPARAGVVHLDAEEEWQDELARSGRPCWLKNPLGGAPEIDNR
;
A
#
# COMPACT_ATOMS: atom_id res chain seq x y z
N MET A 1 14.87 -21.66 -2.27
CA MET A 1 14.67 -20.30 -2.81
C MET A 1 13.18 -19.95 -3.08
N ALA A 2 12.21 -20.77 -2.65
CA ALA A 2 10.79 -20.56 -3.00
C ALA A 2 10.17 -19.26 -2.45
N VAL A 3 10.62 -18.78 -1.27
CA VAL A 3 10.09 -17.55 -0.64
C VAL A 3 10.53 -16.28 -1.37
N MET A 4 11.70 -16.29 -2.03
CA MET A 4 12.18 -15.09 -2.74
C MET A 4 11.46 -14.89 -4.08
N ASN A 5 10.75 -15.90 -4.60
CA ASN A 5 10.05 -15.81 -5.88
C ASN A 5 8.54 -15.54 -5.71
N THR A 6 8.08 -15.19 -4.51
CA THR A 6 6.68 -14.81 -4.29
C THR A 6 6.50 -13.31 -4.51
N PRO A 7 5.33 -12.87 -5.02
CA PRO A 7 5.01 -11.45 -5.16
C PRO A 7 5.18 -10.69 -3.84
N ARG A 8 5.77 -9.50 -3.90
CA ARG A 8 6.14 -8.72 -2.70
C ARG A 8 6.21 -7.22 -2.97
N CYS A 9 6.37 -6.44 -1.90
CA CYS A 9 6.67 -5.01 -2.00
C CYS A 9 8.04 -4.81 -2.66
N SER A 10 8.19 -3.78 -3.50
CA SER A 10 9.47 -3.50 -4.18
C SER A 10 10.49 -2.77 -3.30
N LEU A 11 10.08 -2.26 -2.14
CA LEU A 11 11.01 -1.59 -1.23
C LEU A 11 11.97 -2.60 -0.57
N PRO A 12 13.27 -2.29 -0.49
CA PRO A 12 14.25 -3.21 0.07
C PRO A 12 14.07 -3.36 1.59
N ASP A 13 14.15 -4.60 2.08
CA ASP A 13 14.10 -4.91 3.52
C ASP A 13 15.31 -4.34 4.28
N GLN A 14 16.46 -4.26 3.61
CA GLN A 14 17.71 -3.73 4.15
C GLN A 14 18.27 -2.65 3.21
N GLU A 15 18.74 -1.54 3.80
CA GLU A 15 19.42 -0.52 2.99
C GLU A 15 20.85 -0.91 2.69
N GLU A 16 21.19 -0.96 1.40
CA GLU A 16 22.55 -1.19 0.94
C GLU A 16 23.37 0.10 1.02
N SER A 17 24.16 0.22 2.09
CA SER A 17 25.12 1.30 2.25
C SER A 17 26.33 0.77 3.02
N SER A 18 27.53 0.89 2.48
CA SER A 18 28.76 0.48 3.18
C SER A 18 29.04 1.30 4.43
N ASN A 19 28.35 2.43 4.62
CA ASN A 19 28.52 3.31 5.76
C ASN A 19 27.39 3.11 6.77
N GLN A 20 27.69 2.38 7.85
CA GLN A 20 26.75 2.04 8.92
C GLN A 20 26.11 3.27 9.57
N GLU A 21 26.82 4.40 9.65
CA GLU A 21 26.26 5.65 10.18
C GLU A 21 25.21 6.25 9.23
N LYS A 22 25.42 6.18 7.91
CA LYS A 22 24.42 6.62 6.92
C LYS A 22 23.18 5.73 6.96
N ILE A 23 23.34 4.41 7.12
CA ILE A 23 22.22 3.48 7.34
C ILE A 23 21.45 3.88 8.61
N ASN A 24 22.16 4.10 9.71
CA ASN A 24 21.53 4.44 10.99
C ASN A 24 20.82 5.80 10.94
N MET A 25 21.37 6.79 10.23
CA MET A 25 20.71 8.09 10.02
C MET A 25 19.46 7.96 9.15
N ARG A 26 19.50 7.18 8.06
CA ARG A 26 18.33 6.96 7.20
C ARG A 26 17.24 6.15 7.90
N ARG A 27 17.60 5.09 8.65
CA ARG A 27 16.66 4.40 9.54
C ARG A 27 16.07 5.34 10.58
N ARG A 28 16.90 6.17 11.23
CA ARG A 28 16.42 7.20 12.15
C ARG A 28 15.51 8.21 11.47
N ARG A 29 15.72 8.59 10.20
CA ARG A 29 14.80 9.46 9.45
C ARG A 29 13.48 8.75 9.09
N ARG A 30 13.53 7.45 8.74
CA ARG A 30 12.33 6.62 8.54
C ARG A 30 11.52 6.45 9.84
N TRP A 31 12.20 6.27 10.97
CA TRP A 31 11.60 6.07 12.29
C TRP A 31 11.36 7.36 13.08
N ALA A 32 11.93 8.49 12.66
CA ALA A 32 11.57 9.82 13.10
C ALA A 32 10.21 10.16 12.48
N VAL A 33 9.21 9.40 12.90
CA VAL A 33 7.80 9.77 12.91
C VAL A 33 7.36 10.41 11.60
N SER A 34 7.36 9.63 10.52
CA SER A 34 6.69 9.99 9.27
C SER A 34 5.18 9.88 9.45
N MET A 35 4.61 10.75 10.28
CA MET A 35 3.17 10.79 10.53
C MET A 35 2.53 11.86 9.67
N TRP A 36 1.29 11.60 9.28
CA TRP A 36 0.42 12.66 8.82
C TRP A 36 0.25 13.71 9.92
N THR A 37 0.44 14.98 9.56
CA THR A 37 0.22 16.12 10.48
C THR A 37 -1.27 16.42 10.65
N ARG A 38 -2.11 15.88 9.76
CA ARG A 38 -3.57 16.05 9.75
C ARG A 38 -4.23 14.67 9.86
N ARG A 39 -5.49 14.68 10.32
CA ARG A 39 -6.31 13.48 10.44
C ARG A 39 -7.11 13.19 9.18
N ASN A 40 -7.56 14.24 8.51
CA ASN A 40 -8.31 14.14 7.27
C ASN A 40 -7.31 14.09 6.13
N ILE A 41 -7.27 12.95 5.46
CA ILE A 41 -6.38 12.66 4.35
C ILE A 41 -7.23 12.57 3.09
N ASN A 42 -7.05 13.53 2.20
CA ASN A 42 -7.70 13.49 0.91
C ASN A 42 -6.93 12.53 0.01
N TRP A 43 -7.60 11.54 -0.55
CA TRP A 43 -6.99 10.59 -1.47
C TRP A 43 -7.58 10.68 -2.87
N ARG A 44 -6.81 10.24 -3.87
CA ARG A 44 -7.26 10.17 -5.25
C ARG A 44 -6.63 9.00 -5.98
N LEU A 45 -7.46 8.27 -6.69
CA LEU A 45 -7.03 7.31 -7.70
C LEU A 45 -6.81 8.03 -9.04
N GLN A 46 -5.59 8.01 -9.55
CA GLN A 46 -5.17 8.79 -10.71
C GLN A 46 -5.21 7.98 -12.01
N SER A 47 -4.76 6.73 -11.96
CA SER A 47 -4.75 5.82 -13.10
C SER A 47 -5.30 4.45 -12.72
N TYR A 48 -5.38 3.56 -13.70
CA TYR A 48 -5.96 2.22 -13.57
C TYR A 48 -5.01 1.23 -14.26
N PRO A 49 -4.90 -0.01 -13.76
CA PRO A 49 -4.09 -1.05 -14.38
C PRO A 49 -4.62 -1.35 -15.79
N SER A 50 -3.71 -1.47 -16.75
CA SER A 50 -4.07 -1.73 -18.14
C SER A 50 -4.48 -3.19 -18.38
N SER A 51 -3.96 -4.09 -17.55
CA SER A 51 -4.02 -5.55 -17.78
C SER A 51 -5.09 -6.25 -16.93
N SER A 52 -5.82 -5.50 -16.10
CA SER A 52 -6.85 -6.07 -15.22
C SER A 52 -8.21 -6.16 -15.91
N HIS A 53 -8.96 -7.22 -15.57
CA HIS A 53 -10.37 -7.39 -15.95
C HIS A 53 -11.35 -6.66 -15.02
N LEU A 54 -10.86 -6.01 -13.96
CA LEU A 54 -11.69 -5.31 -13.00
C LEU A 54 -12.23 -3.99 -13.57
N SER A 55 -13.47 -3.64 -13.22
CA SER A 55 -14.01 -2.33 -13.57
C SER A 55 -13.33 -1.23 -12.74
N ARG A 56 -13.38 0.00 -13.25
CA ARG A 56 -12.83 1.17 -12.55
C ARG A 56 -13.49 1.37 -11.19
N GLU A 57 -14.79 1.10 -11.11
CA GLU A 57 -15.57 1.17 -9.88
C GLU A 57 -15.09 0.12 -8.87
N THR A 58 -14.84 -1.12 -9.29
CA THR A 58 -14.30 -2.16 -8.42
C THR A 58 -12.94 -1.77 -7.88
N ILE A 59 -12.04 -1.28 -8.73
CA ILE A 59 -10.69 -0.84 -8.29
C ILE A 59 -10.80 0.31 -7.29
N ARG A 60 -11.62 1.32 -7.59
CA ARG A 60 -11.89 2.43 -6.67
C ARG A 60 -12.44 1.95 -5.32
N SER A 61 -13.38 0.98 -5.33
CA SER A 61 -13.90 0.36 -4.12
C SER A 61 -12.84 -0.41 -3.34
N LEU A 62 -11.98 -1.18 -4.01
CA LEU A 62 -10.88 -1.92 -3.38
C LEU A 62 -9.89 -0.98 -2.68
N ILE A 63 -9.51 0.12 -3.33
CA ILE A 63 -8.66 1.15 -2.70
C ILE A 63 -9.36 1.78 -1.49
N PHE A 64 -10.65 2.12 -1.61
CA PHE A 64 -11.43 2.63 -0.49
C PHE A 64 -11.44 1.67 0.71
N TYR A 65 -11.71 0.38 0.48
CA TYR A 65 -11.70 -0.62 1.54
C TYR A 65 -10.31 -0.82 2.14
N ALA A 66 -9.25 -0.79 1.33
CA ALA A 66 -7.88 -0.86 1.82
C ALA A 66 -7.54 0.31 2.75
N LEU A 67 -7.95 1.53 2.42
CA LEU A 67 -7.79 2.70 3.29
C LEU A 67 -8.63 2.61 4.57
N ARG A 68 -9.84 2.03 4.49
CA ARG A 68 -10.70 1.83 5.67
C ARG A 68 -10.07 0.93 6.73
N VAL A 69 -9.28 -0.07 6.35
CA VAL A 69 -8.54 -0.93 7.30
C VAL A 69 -7.64 -0.11 8.21
N TRP A 70 -7.06 0.97 7.68
CA TRP A 70 -6.23 1.90 8.47
C TRP A 70 -7.06 2.94 9.22
N ALA A 71 -8.19 3.37 8.65
CA ALA A 71 -9.10 4.32 9.29
C ALA A 71 -9.74 3.75 10.57
N GLU A 72 -10.12 2.48 10.57
CA GLU A 72 -10.91 1.88 11.66
C GLU A 72 -10.21 1.89 13.04
N PRO A 73 -8.92 1.52 13.18
CA PRO A 73 -8.22 1.56 14.46
C PRO A 73 -7.52 2.90 14.76
N THR A 74 -7.67 3.93 13.91
CA THR A 74 -6.96 5.20 14.05
C THR A 74 -7.94 6.39 13.99
N PRO A 75 -7.53 7.60 14.40
CA PRO A 75 -8.35 8.79 14.19
C PRO A 75 -8.20 9.37 12.77
N LEU A 76 -7.70 8.61 11.79
CA LEU A 76 -7.54 9.06 10.41
C LEU A 76 -8.85 8.89 9.64
N GLU A 77 -9.19 9.90 8.85
CA GLU A 77 -10.34 9.91 7.95
C GLU A 77 -9.85 10.05 6.51
N PHE A 78 -10.33 9.19 5.61
CA PHE A 78 -9.94 9.22 4.20
C PHE A 78 -11.11 9.68 3.34
N HIS A 79 -10.89 10.74 2.56
CA HIS A 79 -11.91 11.32 1.66
C HIS A 79 -11.42 11.34 0.23
N GLU A 80 -12.20 10.78 -0.69
CA GLU A 80 -11.82 10.81 -2.09
C GLU A 80 -12.11 12.17 -2.71
N VAL A 81 -11.14 12.73 -3.44
CA VAL A 81 -11.26 14.06 -4.07
C VAL A 81 -11.15 14.02 -5.59
N GLY A 82 -11.99 14.84 -6.23
CA GLY A 82 -12.06 14.97 -7.69
C GLY A 82 -11.02 15.92 -8.32
N SER A 83 -10.19 16.60 -7.53
CA SER A 83 -9.07 17.42 -8.03
C SER A 83 -7.72 16.84 -7.58
N PRO A 84 -6.71 16.72 -8.48
CA PRO A 84 -5.39 16.19 -8.12
C PRO A 84 -4.62 17.08 -7.14
N ASP A 85 -4.83 18.40 -7.22
CA ASP A 85 -4.14 19.38 -6.36
C ASP A 85 -4.66 19.35 -4.91
N ALA A 86 -5.84 18.77 -4.69
CA ALA A 86 -6.43 18.64 -3.37
C ALA A 86 -6.10 17.31 -2.67
N ALA A 87 -5.42 16.38 -3.36
CA ALA A 87 -5.11 15.05 -2.85
C ALA A 87 -3.79 15.03 -2.07
N ASP A 88 -3.85 14.64 -0.81
CA ASP A 88 -2.70 14.35 0.05
C ASP A 88 -2.10 12.97 -0.25
N LEU A 89 -2.95 12.00 -0.57
CA LEU A 89 -2.58 10.64 -0.94
C LEU A 89 -2.96 10.34 -2.40
N ARG A 90 -2.01 9.94 -3.22
CA ARG A 90 -2.21 9.67 -4.65
C ARG A 90 -1.88 8.22 -4.95
N VAL A 91 -2.80 7.54 -5.63
CA VAL A 91 -2.61 6.16 -6.05
C VAL A 91 -2.54 6.12 -7.58
N ASP A 92 -1.42 5.62 -8.08
CA ASP A 92 -1.13 5.49 -9.50
C ASP A 92 -0.69 4.06 -9.82
N PHE A 93 -1.08 3.58 -11.00
CA PHE A 93 -0.62 2.36 -11.63
C PHE A 93 0.42 2.70 -12.71
N PHE A 94 1.57 2.04 -12.66
CA PHE A 94 2.67 2.23 -13.61
C PHE A 94 3.25 0.92 -14.10
N HIS A 95 3.95 0.99 -15.24
CA HIS A 95 4.68 -0.11 -15.86
C HIS A 95 6.17 0.19 -15.83
N GLY A 96 7.02 -0.81 -15.61
CA GLY A 96 8.46 -0.66 -15.70
C GLY A 96 9.02 0.56 -14.96
N TYR A 97 9.90 1.33 -15.61
CA TYR A 97 10.45 2.57 -15.07
C TYR A 97 9.45 3.74 -15.18
N HIS A 98 9.17 4.39 -14.04
CA HIS A 98 8.12 5.41 -13.93
C HIS A 98 8.56 6.66 -13.16
N GLY A 99 9.83 7.03 -13.28
CA GLY A 99 10.34 8.34 -12.82
C GLY A 99 10.81 8.37 -11.37
N ASP A 100 10.91 7.22 -10.71
CA ASP A 100 11.62 7.04 -9.44
C ASP A 100 12.66 5.92 -9.52
N ASP A 101 13.37 5.68 -8.41
CA ASP A 101 14.45 4.69 -8.33
C ASP A 101 13.94 3.24 -8.15
N TYR A 102 12.63 3.00 -8.22
CA TYR A 102 11.99 1.70 -7.93
C TYR A 102 11.14 1.22 -9.13
N PRO A 103 11.76 0.90 -10.28
CA PRO A 103 11.04 0.39 -11.45
C PRO A 103 10.33 -0.94 -11.12
N PHE A 104 9.17 -1.16 -11.76
CA PHE A 104 8.48 -2.44 -11.73
C PHE A 104 9.12 -3.46 -12.67
N ASP A 105 8.99 -4.73 -12.33
CA ASP A 105 9.57 -5.88 -13.04
C ASP A 105 8.53 -6.71 -13.81
N GLY A 106 7.25 -6.30 -13.75
CA GLY A 106 6.13 -6.96 -14.40
C GLY A 106 5.53 -8.08 -13.54
N ALA A 107 4.60 -8.83 -14.14
CA ALA A 107 3.76 -9.78 -13.41
C ALA A 107 4.53 -10.83 -12.59
N GLY A 108 4.11 -11.00 -11.34
CA GLY A 108 4.61 -12.02 -10.41
C GLY A 108 5.79 -11.57 -9.55
N GLY A 109 6.20 -10.31 -9.65
CA GLY A 109 7.33 -9.72 -8.95
C GLY A 109 6.92 -8.68 -7.91
N ALA A 110 7.31 -7.44 -8.16
CA ALA A 110 7.01 -6.27 -7.33
C ALA A 110 5.58 -5.78 -7.56
N VAL A 111 4.71 -5.89 -6.56
CA VAL A 111 3.29 -5.50 -6.72
C VAL A 111 3.03 -3.99 -6.52
N GLY A 112 3.97 -3.28 -5.89
CA GLY A 112 3.81 -1.88 -5.55
C GLY A 112 4.81 -1.35 -4.53
N HIS A 113 4.81 -0.04 -4.35
CA HIS A 113 5.51 0.67 -3.28
C HIS A 113 4.82 1.99 -2.92
N ALA A 114 5.20 2.57 -1.78
CA ALA A 114 4.67 3.84 -1.32
C ALA A 114 5.76 4.67 -0.64
N PHE A 115 5.58 5.99 -0.67
CA PHE A 115 6.47 6.94 -0.03
C PHE A 115 5.90 7.46 1.28
N PHE A 116 6.80 7.75 2.22
CA PHE A 116 6.42 8.24 3.54
C PHE A 116 5.75 9.62 3.47
N PRO A 117 4.77 9.93 4.34
CA PRO A 117 4.14 11.26 4.41
C PRO A 117 5.13 12.41 4.65
N SER A 118 6.30 12.11 5.20
CA SER A 118 7.36 13.08 5.46
C SER A 118 8.35 13.25 4.30
N ASP A 119 8.20 12.54 3.18
CA ASP A 119 9.06 12.71 2.01
C ASP A 119 8.76 14.09 1.37
N PRO A 120 9.73 15.02 1.35
CA PRO A 120 9.47 16.39 0.88
C PRO A 120 9.14 16.47 -0.62
N ALA A 121 9.47 15.44 -1.41
CA ALA A 121 9.25 15.42 -2.85
C ALA A 121 8.08 14.51 -3.25
N ARG A 122 7.81 13.45 -2.48
CA ARG A 122 6.89 12.36 -2.87
C ARG A 122 5.87 11.99 -1.79
N ALA A 123 5.68 12.84 -0.79
CA ALA A 123 4.74 12.57 0.31
C ALA A 123 3.38 12.08 -0.19
N GLY A 124 2.91 10.96 0.36
CA GLY A 124 1.58 10.42 0.09
C GLY A 124 1.42 9.74 -1.26
N VAL A 125 2.50 9.50 -2.01
CA VAL A 125 2.43 8.80 -3.29
C VAL A 125 2.49 7.28 -3.09
N VAL A 126 1.59 6.57 -3.75
CA VAL A 126 1.49 5.11 -3.81
C VAL A 126 1.52 4.68 -5.27
N HIS A 127 2.48 3.84 -5.63
CA HIS A 127 2.59 3.23 -6.95
C HIS A 127 2.26 1.75 -6.88
N LEU A 128 1.44 1.28 -7.82
CA LEU A 128 1.07 -0.12 -7.99
C LEU A 128 1.53 -0.58 -9.37
N ASP A 129 1.96 -1.83 -9.49
CA ASP A 129 2.34 -2.37 -10.79
C ASP A 129 1.09 -2.60 -11.65
N ALA A 130 1.04 -1.95 -12.81
CA ALA A 130 -0.06 -2.04 -13.77
C ALA A 130 -0.08 -3.36 -14.55
N GLU A 131 1.02 -4.13 -14.52
CA GLU A 131 1.19 -5.41 -15.22
C GLU A 131 0.76 -6.62 -14.38
N GLU A 132 0.49 -6.42 -13.09
CA GLU A 132 -0.08 -7.45 -12.22
C GLU A 132 -1.52 -7.82 -12.60
N GLU A 133 -1.86 -9.09 -12.40
CA GLU A 133 -3.24 -9.58 -12.57
C GLU A 133 -4.07 -9.25 -11.32
N TRP A 134 -4.54 -8.00 -11.23
CA TRP A 134 -5.37 -7.55 -10.11
C TRP A 134 -6.72 -8.26 -10.10
N GLN A 135 -7.04 -8.89 -8.97
CA GLN A 135 -8.25 -9.69 -8.75
C GLN A 135 -8.99 -9.19 -7.49
N ASP A 136 -10.32 -9.30 -7.50
CA ASP A 136 -11.15 -9.01 -6.33
C ASP A 136 -11.29 -10.25 -5.45
N GLU A 137 -10.57 -10.30 -4.33
CA GLU A 137 -10.66 -11.42 -3.39
C GLU A 137 -11.96 -11.43 -2.56
N LEU A 138 -12.72 -10.31 -2.46
CA LEU A 138 -14.05 -10.35 -1.85
C LEU A 138 -14.99 -11.25 -2.66
N ALA A 139 -14.87 -11.20 -4.00
CA ALA A 139 -15.66 -12.03 -4.91
C ALA A 139 -15.31 -13.53 -4.82
N ARG A 140 -14.07 -13.88 -4.46
CA ARG A 140 -13.60 -15.27 -4.40
C ARG A 140 -13.81 -15.94 -3.04
N SER A 141 -13.79 -15.18 -1.94
CA SER A 141 -13.74 -15.74 -0.59
C SER A 141 -15.01 -15.54 0.24
N GLY A 142 -15.91 -14.62 -0.16
CA GLY A 142 -17.09 -14.26 0.65
C GLY A 142 -16.74 -13.77 2.06
N ARG A 143 -15.48 -13.37 2.29
CA ARG A 143 -14.96 -12.93 3.59
C ARG A 143 -14.07 -11.71 3.37
N PRO A 144 -14.34 -10.57 4.02
CA PRO A 144 -13.36 -9.50 4.10
C PRO A 144 -12.38 -9.86 5.21
N CYS A 145 -11.31 -10.61 4.90
CA CYS A 145 -10.23 -10.79 5.87
C CYS A 145 -8.86 -10.99 5.23
N TRP A 146 -7.98 -10.00 5.47
CA TRP A 146 -6.52 -10.14 5.39
C TRP A 146 -5.94 -10.30 6.79
N LEU A 147 -6.37 -11.32 7.53
CA LEU A 147 -5.66 -11.76 8.72
C LEU A 147 -5.62 -13.28 8.73
N LYS A 148 -4.39 -13.80 8.72
CA LYS A 148 -4.08 -15.18 9.05
C LYS A 148 -4.76 -15.53 10.37
N ASN A 149 -5.48 -16.65 10.41
CA ASN A 149 -5.71 -17.38 11.65
C ASN A 149 -4.35 -17.63 12.33
N PRO A 150 -4.05 -17.05 13.50
CA PRO A 150 -3.12 -17.70 14.40
C PRO A 150 -3.92 -18.80 15.09
N LEU A 151 -3.46 -20.03 14.90
CA LEU A 151 -3.78 -21.22 15.67
C LEU A 151 -4.58 -21.00 16.97
N GLY A 152 -5.77 -21.60 17.04
CA GLY A 152 -6.31 -22.22 18.25
C GLY A 152 -6.78 -21.30 19.38
N GLY A 153 -8.10 -21.13 19.49
CA GLY A 153 -8.75 -20.63 20.70
C GLY A 153 -10.21 -20.28 20.46
N ALA A 154 -11.12 -21.23 20.67
CA ALA A 154 -12.54 -20.92 20.77
C ALA A 154 -12.80 -20.09 22.03
N PRO A 155 -13.67 -19.07 22.00
CA PRO A 155 -14.16 -18.45 23.23
C PRO A 155 -15.18 -19.41 23.87
N GLU A 156 -14.80 -19.94 25.03
CA GLU A 156 -15.69 -20.57 25.99
C GLU A 156 -16.66 -19.51 26.51
N ILE A 157 -17.93 -19.68 26.19
CA ILE A 157 -19.06 -18.98 26.82
C ILE A 157 -19.31 -19.68 28.16
N ASP A 158 -18.69 -19.18 29.23
CA ASP A 158 -19.11 -19.53 30.58
C ASP A 158 -20.45 -18.84 30.87
N ASN A 159 -21.45 -19.66 31.15
CA ASN A 159 -22.77 -19.24 31.56
C ASN A 159 -23.06 -19.96 32.87
N ARG A 160 -22.50 -19.46 33.97
CA ARG A 160 -22.92 -19.80 35.33
C ARG A 160 -22.67 -18.69 36.34
#